data_AF-A0A386RG07-F1
#
_entry.id   AF-A0A386RG07-F1
#
_cell.length_a   1.000
_cell.length_b   1.000
_cell.length_c   1.000
_cell.angle_alpha   90.00
_cell.angle_beta   90.00
_cell.angle_gamma   90.00
#
_symmetry.space_group_name_H-M   'P 1'
#
loop_
_entity.id
_entity.type
_entity.pdbx_description
1 polymer ?
#
loop_
_entity_poly.entity_id
_entity_poly.type
_entity_poly.pdbx_seq_one_letter_code
_entity_poly.pdbx_strand_id
1 'polypeptide(L)'
;MAQEKVQTSQGLTELAQETEAEIEKLTEEIEQEPKAIPGGSPRKARRRGLKKLLHKLRKDYVPRMKKYEEAEEIFAGRNSYSKSHHMKNGQLKPGYNIQAATTNQYVVDFALYPNPTDFKTLEPFLKQMPTLNKFDKIVADAGYGSEYNYSMLEKEYPDKKYYIPYTMYEKEKTRKYKNDPTKLAN
;
A
#
# COMPACT_ATOMS: atom_id res chain seq x y z
N MET A 1 -9.39 -7.99 -25.55
CA MET A 1 -10.33 -6.93 -25.97
C MET A 1 -11.16 -6.35 -24.82
N ALA A 2 -11.75 -7.15 -23.91
CA ALA A 2 -12.70 -6.61 -22.90
C ALA A 2 -12.10 -6.22 -21.53
N GLN A 3 -10.94 -6.75 -21.11
CA GLN A 3 -10.39 -6.48 -19.76
C GLN A 3 -9.56 -5.19 -19.68
N GLU A 4 -8.81 -4.84 -20.74
CA GLU A 4 -7.95 -3.63 -20.75
C GLU A 4 -8.76 -2.34 -20.70
N LYS A 5 -9.94 -2.29 -21.33
CA LYS A 5 -10.84 -1.11 -21.31
C LYS A 5 -11.39 -0.78 -19.91
N VAL A 6 -11.35 -1.71 -18.96
CA VAL A 6 -11.92 -1.51 -17.61
C VAL A 6 -10.88 -0.94 -16.64
N GLN A 7 -9.60 -0.90 -17.02
CA GLN A 7 -8.51 -0.52 -16.14
C GLN A 7 -8.18 0.97 -16.16
N THR A 8 -8.62 1.73 -17.16
CA THR A 8 -8.35 3.16 -17.29
C THR A 8 -9.62 3.98 -17.35
N SER A 9 -9.53 5.25 -16.95
CA SER A 9 -10.65 6.20 -17.05
C SER A 9 -11.05 6.41 -18.51
N GLN A 10 -10.08 6.42 -19.42
CA GLN A 10 -10.31 6.50 -20.87
C GLN A 10 -11.09 5.28 -21.39
N GLY A 11 -10.69 4.06 -21.01
CA GLY A 11 -11.43 2.87 -21.40
C GLY A 11 -12.86 2.82 -20.85
N LEU A 12 -13.07 3.31 -19.63
CA LEU A 12 -14.42 3.45 -19.06
C LEU A 12 -15.26 4.51 -19.80
N THR A 13 -14.64 5.58 -20.32
CA THR A 13 -15.35 6.55 -21.17
C THR A 13 -15.73 5.98 -22.53
N GLU A 14 -14.85 5.19 -23.15
CA GLU A 14 -15.18 4.47 -24.39
C GLU A 14 -16.33 3.49 -24.19
N LEU A 15 -16.31 2.72 -23.10
CA LEU A 15 -17.42 1.81 -22.74
C LEU A 15 -18.74 2.55 -22.53
N ALA A 16 -18.70 3.76 -21.97
CA ALA A 16 -19.90 4.58 -21.83
C ALA A 16 -20.45 5.02 -23.19
N GLN A 17 -19.59 5.41 -24.14
CA GLN A 17 -19.98 5.78 -25.50
C GLN A 17 -20.55 4.59 -26.29
N GLU A 18 -19.93 3.41 -26.18
CA GLU A 18 -20.44 2.17 -26.78
C GLU A 18 -21.82 1.81 -26.23
N THR A 19 -22.02 1.94 -24.91
CA THR A 19 -23.31 1.70 -24.26
C THR A 19 -24.38 2.68 -24.74
N GLU A 20 -24.02 3.95 -25.01
CA GLU A 20 -24.95 4.93 -25.59
C GLU A 20 -25.37 4.56 -27.01
N ALA A 21 -24.41 4.24 -27.87
CA ALA A 21 -24.69 3.83 -29.24
C ALA A 21 -25.61 2.59 -29.28
N GLU A 22 -25.44 1.64 -28.34
CA GLU A 22 -26.32 0.48 -28.22
C GLU A 22 -27.73 0.87 -27.75
N ILE A 23 -27.86 1.84 -26.85
CA ILE A 23 -29.17 2.37 -26.41
C ILE A 23 -29.89 3.09 -27.55
N GLU A 24 -29.17 3.85 -28.39
CA GLU A 24 -29.72 4.53 -29.56
C GLU A 24 -30.27 3.53 -30.58
N LYS A 25 -29.45 2.54 -30.98
CA LYS A 25 -29.88 1.44 -31.86
C LYS A 25 -31.10 0.71 -31.32
N LEU A 26 -31.11 0.37 -30.03
CA LEU A 26 -32.27 -0.26 -29.40
C LEU A 26 -33.51 0.65 -29.39
N THR A 27 -33.32 1.97 -29.40
CA THR A 27 -34.45 2.92 -29.43
C THR A 27 -35.08 2.95 -30.81
N GLU A 28 -34.28 2.97 -31.88
CA GLU A 28 -34.75 2.83 -33.27
C GLU A 28 -35.47 1.49 -33.50
N GLU A 29 -34.89 0.39 -33.00
CA GLU A 29 -35.50 -0.94 -33.09
C GLU A 29 -36.85 -1.05 -32.37
N ILE A 30 -37.05 -0.29 -31.28
CA ILE A 30 -38.30 -0.25 -30.53
C ILE A 30 -39.38 0.56 -31.28
N GLU A 31 -39.00 1.56 -32.08
CA GLU A 31 -39.95 2.34 -32.88
C GLU A 31 -40.58 1.51 -34.00
N GLN A 32 -39.85 0.53 -34.51
CA GLN A 32 -40.33 -0.42 -35.52
C GLN A 32 -41.13 -1.61 -34.93
N GLU A 33 -41.22 -1.73 -33.60
CA GLU A 33 -41.99 -2.81 -32.96
C GLU A 33 -43.51 -2.57 -33.00
N PRO A 34 -44.33 -3.63 -33.18
CA PRO A 34 -45.78 -3.51 -33.10
C PRO A 34 -46.23 -3.03 -31.71
N LYS A 35 -47.21 -2.12 -31.66
CA LYS A 35 -47.65 -1.44 -30.42
C LYS A 35 -48.22 -2.38 -29.35
N ALA A 36 -48.72 -3.55 -29.72
CA ALA A 36 -49.31 -4.54 -28.81
C ALA A 36 -48.50 -5.85 -28.84
N ILE A 37 -47.59 -6.02 -27.88
CA ILE A 37 -46.84 -7.26 -27.66
C ILE A 37 -47.33 -7.88 -26.35
N PRO A 38 -48.02 -9.04 -26.37
CA PRO A 38 -48.41 -9.77 -25.15
C PRO A 38 -47.15 -10.12 -24.34
N GLY A 39 -47.10 -9.74 -23.06
CA GLY A 39 -45.93 -9.96 -22.18
C GLY A 39 -44.89 -8.82 -22.15
N GLY A 40 -45.09 -7.76 -22.95
CA GLY A 40 -44.21 -6.59 -22.98
C GLY A 40 -42.95 -6.78 -23.84
N SER A 41 -42.34 -5.68 -24.28
CA SER A 41 -41.15 -5.72 -25.16
C SER A 41 -39.87 -6.08 -24.38
N PRO A 42 -39.18 -7.19 -24.71
CA PRO A 42 -37.88 -7.53 -24.15
C PRO A 42 -36.82 -6.46 -24.43
N ARG A 43 -36.91 -5.79 -25.59
CA ARG A 43 -36.01 -4.68 -25.97
C ARG A 43 -36.16 -3.49 -25.03
N LYS A 44 -37.40 -3.15 -24.62
CA LYS A 44 -37.64 -2.11 -23.60
C LYS A 44 -37.06 -2.47 -22.23
N ALA A 45 -37.03 -3.75 -21.86
CA ALA A 45 -36.37 -4.20 -20.62
C ALA A 45 -34.85 -4.09 -20.72
N ARG A 46 -34.25 -4.55 -21.83
CA ARG A 46 -32.81 -4.41 -22.11
C ARG A 46 -32.36 -2.95 -22.11
N ARG A 47 -33.09 -2.05 -22.78
CA ARG A 47 -32.82 -0.62 -22.79
C ARG A 47 -32.81 0.01 -21.39
N ARG A 48 -33.73 -0.41 -20.51
CA ARG A 48 -33.75 0.03 -19.10
C ARG A 48 -32.50 -0.43 -18.34
N GLY A 49 -32.08 -1.67 -18.56
CA GLY A 49 -30.82 -2.21 -18.01
C GLY A 49 -29.59 -1.40 -18.46
N LEU A 50 -29.47 -1.15 -19.76
CA LEU A 50 -28.35 -0.38 -20.33
C LEU A 50 -28.35 1.08 -19.85
N LYS A 51 -29.51 1.75 -19.77
CA LYS A 51 -29.59 3.11 -19.20
C LYS A 51 -29.11 3.16 -17.74
N LYS A 52 -29.44 2.14 -16.94
CA LYS A 52 -28.96 2.03 -15.55
C LYS A 52 -27.44 1.83 -15.50
N LEU A 53 -26.88 1.03 -16.40
CA LEU A 53 -25.43 0.82 -16.52
C LEU A 53 -24.71 2.11 -16.94
N LEU A 54 -25.19 2.77 -17.98
CA LEU A 54 -24.66 4.05 -18.47
C LEU A 54 -24.64 5.11 -17.37
N HIS A 55 -25.71 5.19 -16.58
CA HIS A 55 -25.78 6.12 -15.46
C HIS A 55 -24.67 5.85 -14.43
N LYS A 56 -24.42 4.59 -14.06
CA LYS A 56 -23.33 4.21 -13.15
C LYS A 56 -21.96 4.51 -13.75
N LEU A 57 -21.75 4.21 -15.04
CA LEU A 57 -20.49 4.50 -15.73
C LEU A 57 -20.17 6.00 -15.66
N ARG A 58 -21.13 6.86 -15.97
CA ARG A 58 -20.93 8.32 -16.00
C ARG A 58 -20.84 8.97 -14.63
N LYS A 59 -21.67 8.55 -13.67
CA LYS A 59 -21.79 9.23 -12.37
C LYS A 59 -20.84 8.69 -11.30
N ASP A 60 -20.44 7.42 -11.38
CA ASP A 60 -19.60 6.79 -10.37
C ASP A 60 -18.27 6.31 -10.97
N TYR A 61 -18.30 5.39 -11.94
CA TYR A 61 -17.08 4.67 -12.33
C TYR A 61 -16.05 5.55 -13.04
N VAL A 62 -16.45 6.37 -14.03
CA VAL A 62 -15.52 7.27 -14.73
C VAL A 62 -14.92 8.31 -13.77
N PRO A 63 -15.69 9.09 -12.99
CA PRO A 63 -15.13 10.04 -12.04
C PRO A 63 -14.23 9.39 -11.00
N ARG A 64 -14.62 8.21 -10.49
CA ARG A 64 -13.84 7.49 -9.48
C ARG A 64 -12.52 6.96 -10.05
N MET A 65 -12.51 6.49 -11.29
CA MET A 65 -11.28 6.03 -11.93
C MET A 65 -10.31 7.18 -12.18
N LYS A 66 -10.79 8.33 -12.68
CA LYS A 66 -9.95 9.54 -12.82
C LYS A 66 -9.30 9.94 -11.50
N LYS A 67 -10.06 9.90 -10.41
CA LYS A 67 -9.53 10.17 -9.07
C LYS A 67 -8.44 9.18 -8.65
N TYR A 68 -8.54 7.92 -9.04
CA TYR A 68 -7.50 6.93 -8.75
C TYR A 68 -6.25 7.13 -9.61
N GLU A 69 -6.39 7.48 -10.89
CA GLU A 69 -5.24 7.81 -11.75
C GLU A 69 -4.49 9.05 -11.22
N GLU A 70 -5.22 10.12 -10.86
CA GLU A 70 -4.63 11.31 -10.22
C GLU A 70 -3.95 10.95 -8.88
N ALA A 71 -4.57 10.07 -8.09
CA ALA A 71 -3.98 9.59 -6.84
C ALA A 71 -2.67 8.82 -7.08
N GLU A 72 -2.63 7.97 -8.08
CA GLU A 72 -1.47 7.15 -8.43
C GLU A 72 -0.30 8.02 -8.91
N GLU A 73 -0.57 9.04 -9.72
CA GLU A 73 0.42 10.06 -10.10
C GLU A 73 0.98 10.79 -8.87
N ILE A 74 0.12 11.17 -7.92
CA ILE A 74 0.54 11.81 -6.65
C ILE A 74 1.36 10.84 -5.79
N PHE A 75 1.01 9.55 -5.78
CA PHE A 75 1.72 8.55 -5.01
C PHE A 75 3.11 8.26 -5.55
N ALA A 76 3.30 8.28 -6.87
CA ALA A 76 4.58 7.99 -7.53
C ALA A 76 5.27 6.72 -6.93
N GLY A 77 4.48 5.67 -6.68
CA GLY A 77 4.94 4.41 -6.08
C GLY A 77 4.97 4.35 -4.54
N ARG A 78 4.42 5.34 -3.82
CA ARG A 78 4.34 5.37 -2.35
C ARG A 78 2.99 4.86 -1.84
N ASN A 79 3.00 4.11 -0.74
CA ASN A 79 1.82 3.40 -0.23
C ASN A 79 0.80 4.24 0.58
N SER A 80 0.97 5.56 0.77
CA SER A 80 -0.04 6.37 1.49
C SER A 80 0.04 7.88 1.25
N TYR A 81 -1.13 8.55 1.30
CA TYR A 81 -1.25 10.02 1.15
C TYR A 81 -0.56 10.80 2.26
N SER A 82 -0.49 10.23 3.47
CA SER A 82 0.21 10.85 4.61
C SER A 82 1.71 11.05 4.35
N LYS A 83 2.28 10.23 3.46
CA LYS A 83 3.68 10.35 3.01
C LYS A 83 3.86 11.30 1.83
N SER A 84 2.78 11.87 1.27
CA SER A 84 2.79 12.70 0.06
C SER A 84 2.13 14.07 0.21
N HIS A 85 1.31 14.32 1.24
CA HIS A 85 0.65 15.61 1.45
C HIS A 85 0.96 16.27 2.80
N HIS A 86 1.05 17.60 2.71
CA HIS A 86 1.45 18.54 3.73
C HIS A 86 0.75 18.32 5.07
N MET A 87 1.53 18.28 6.16
CA MET A 87 0.97 18.53 7.48
C MET A 87 0.31 19.92 7.44
N LYS A 88 -0.88 20.07 8.05
CA LYS A 88 -1.71 21.28 8.06
C LYS A 88 -1.06 22.55 8.67
N ASN A 89 0.26 22.52 8.89
CA ASN A 89 1.07 23.56 9.50
C ASN A 89 2.12 24.14 8.54
N GLY A 90 2.04 23.84 7.24
CA GLY A 90 2.82 24.52 6.19
C GLY A 90 4.33 24.24 6.15
N GLN A 91 4.86 23.39 7.04
CA GLN A 91 6.29 23.07 7.09
C GLN A 91 6.51 21.57 6.87
N LEU A 92 7.22 21.22 5.80
CA LEU A 92 7.72 19.86 5.57
C LEU A 92 8.93 19.65 6.49
N LYS A 93 8.73 18.97 7.63
CA LYS A 93 9.86 18.43 8.37
C LYS A 93 10.30 17.14 7.69
N PRO A 94 11.55 17.02 7.23
CA PRO A 94 12.05 15.77 6.70
C PRO A 94 12.02 14.72 7.83
N GLY A 95 11.10 13.76 7.73
CA GLY A 95 10.94 12.67 8.69
C GLY A 95 11.95 11.55 8.40
N TYR A 96 13.23 11.85 8.55
CA TYR A 96 14.29 10.84 8.45
C TYR A 96 14.67 10.31 9.82
N ASN A 97 14.82 8.99 9.90
CA ASN A 97 15.46 8.33 11.03
C ASN A 97 16.97 8.27 10.76
N ILE A 98 17.75 8.84 11.66
CA ILE A 98 19.21 8.74 11.62
C ILE A 98 19.62 7.49 12.38
N GLN A 99 20.41 6.64 11.74
CA GLN A 99 21.05 5.50 12.38
C GLN A 99 22.55 5.76 12.46
N ALA A 100 23.13 5.44 13.61
CA ALA A 100 24.55 5.61 13.85
C ALA A 100 25.10 4.36 14.53
N ALA A 101 26.16 3.80 13.96
CA ALA A 101 26.95 2.76 14.60
C ALA A 101 28.02 3.41 15.45
N THR A 102 28.18 2.91 16.67
CA THR A 102 29.18 3.40 17.61
C THR A 102 30.02 2.27 18.15
N THR A 103 31.31 2.54 18.37
CA THR A 103 32.23 1.62 19.05
C THR A 103 33.18 2.43 19.92
N ASN A 104 33.41 2.01 21.17
CA ASN A 104 34.34 2.67 22.10
C ASN A 104 34.22 4.21 22.12
N GLN A 105 32.98 4.74 22.15
CA GLN A 105 32.66 6.18 22.15
C GLN A 105 32.90 6.92 20.82
N TYR A 106 33.24 6.22 19.74
CA TYR A 106 33.37 6.78 18.39
C TYR A 106 32.18 6.40 17.51
N VAL A 107 31.73 7.33 16.67
CA VAL A 107 30.82 7.03 15.57
C VAL A 107 31.64 6.44 14.43
N VAL A 108 31.29 5.23 13.99
CA VAL A 108 32.01 4.51 12.93
C VAL A 108 31.28 4.54 11.60
N ASP A 109 29.96 4.69 11.62
CA ASP A 109 29.15 4.86 10.42
C ASP A 109 27.80 5.49 10.78
N PHE A 110 27.14 6.12 9.81
CA PHE A 110 25.79 6.65 9.94
C PHE A 110 25.02 6.59 8.63
N ALA A 111 23.69 6.57 8.72
CA ALA A 111 22.80 6.71 7.56
C ALA A 111 21.47 7.37 7.91
N LEU A 112 20.85 7.92 6.87
CA LEU A 112 19.54 8.55 6.91
C LEU A 112 18.54 7.65 6.19
N TYR A 113 17.47 7.25 6.89
CA TYR A 113 16.41 6.45 6.31
C TYR A 113 15.09 7.21 6.30
N PRO A 114 14.32 7.17 5.20
CA PRO A 114 12.95 7.70 5.14
C PRO A 114 11.95 6.77 5.85
N ASN A 115 12.41 5.61 6.34
CA ASN A 115 11.58 4.64 7.02
C ASN A 115 11.20 5.18 8.40
N PRO A 116 9.92 5.12 8.78
CA PRO A 116 9.48 5.58 10.09
C PRO A 116 9.88 4.62 11.23
N THR A 117 10.26 3.38 10.91
CA THR A 117 10.63 2.34 11.87
C THR A 117 11.99 1.74 11.54
N ASP A 118 12.70 1.30 12.58
CA ASP A 118 14.08 0.78 12.48
C ASP A 118 14.15 -0.67 12.01
N PHE A 119 13.02 -1.37 11.88
CA PHE A 119 13.01 -2.76 11.45
C PHE A 119 13.63 -2.97 10.06
N LYS A 120 13.38 -2.05 9.12
CA LYS A 120 13.77 -2.22 7.70
C LYS A 120 15.11 -1.57 7.35
N THR A 121 15.80 -1.01 8.33
CA THR A 121 16.99 -0.20 8.11
C THR A 121 18.26 -0.94 8.53
N LEU A 122 18.17 -1.97 9.37
CA LEU A 122 19.33 -2.77 9.79
C LEU A 122 20.09 -3.37 8.60
N GLU A 123 19.41 -4.10 7.72
CA GLU A 123 20.04 -4.76 6.58
C GLU A 123 20.75 -3.76 5.65
N PRO A 124 20.08 -2.69 5.15
CA PRO A 124 20.78 -1.72 4.31
C PRO A 124 21.89 -0.98 5.07
N PHE A 125 21.75 -0.78 6.40
CA PHE A 125 22.79 -0.18 7.23
C PHE A 125 24.05 -1.06 7.32
N LEU A 126 23.88 -2.35 7.58
CA LEU A 126 25.01 -3.28 7.64
C LEU A 126 25.69 -3.43 6.27
N LYS A 127 24.91 -3.47 5.18
CA LYS A 127 25.43 -3.56 3.82
C LYS A 127 26.24 -2.33 3.39
N GLN A 128 25.87 -1.13 3.84
CA GLN A 128 26.64 0.07 3.51
C GLN A 128 27.95 0.18 4.31
N MET A 129 28.01 -0.41 5.51
CA MET A 129 29.08 -0.16 6.48
C MET A 129 30.39 -0.86 6.06
N PRO A 130 31.39 -0.13 5.53
CA PRO A 130 32.59 -0.75 4.96
C PRO A 130 33.47 -1.40 6.03
N THR A 131 33.38 -0.91 7.26
CA THR A 131 34.16 -1.40 8.40
C THR A 131 33.49 -2.55 9.15
N LEU A 132 32.34 -3.04 8.70
CA LEU A 132 31.58 -4.08 9.42
C LEU A 132 32.41 -5.34 9.67
N ASN A 133 33.29 -5.71 8.74
CA ASN A 133 34.19 -6.87 8.88
C ASN A 133 35.23 -6.74 9.99
N LYS A 134 35.44 -5.52 10.54
CA LYS A 134 36.35 -5.29 11.68
C LYS A 134 35.69 -5.58 13.03
N PHE A 135 34.40 -5.92 13.03
CA PHE A 135 33.62 -6.15 14.24
C PHE A 135 33.01 -7.56 14.24
N ASP A 136 33.13 -8.22 15.39
CA ASP A 136 32.61 -9.58 15.60
C ASP A 136 31.18 -9.59 16.17
N LYS A 137 30.72 -8.42 16.65
CA LYS A 137 29.47 -8.29 17.40
C LYS A 137 28.58 -7.21 16.80
N ILE A 138 27.29 -7.51 16.66
CA ILE A 138 26.25 -6.57 16.27
C ILE A 138 25.32 -6.39 17.47
N VAL A 139 25.21 -5.17 17.99
CA VAL A 139 24.35 -4.86 19.13
C VAL A 139 23.37 -3.78 18.69
N ALA A 140 22.08 -4.00 18.94
CA ALA A 140 21.04 -3.04 18.59
C ALA A 140 19.88 -3.13 19.59
N ASP A 141 19.02 -2.11 19.59
CA ASP A 141 17.85 -2.07 20.46
C ASP A 141 16.71 -3.01 19.99
N ALA A 142 15.63 -3.05 20.77
CA ALA A 142 14.47 -3.90 20.48
C ALA A 142 13.67 -3.46 19.24
N GLY A 143 13.90 -2.25 18.72
CA GLY A 143 13.31 -1.72 17.50
C GLY A 143 13.84 -2.41 16.23
N TYR A 144 14.99 -3.08 16.32
CA TYR A 144 15.54 -3.92 15.26
C TYR A 144 15.17 -5.40 15.42
N GLY A 145 14.57 -5.80 16.54
CA GLY A 145 14.24 -7.18 16.88
C GLY A 145 13.04 -7.71 16.10
N SER A 146 13.27 -8.22 14.89
CA SER A 146 12.25 -8.89 14.06
C SER A 146 12.77 -10.22 13.51
N GLU A 147 11.86 -11.15 13.26
CA GLU A 147 12.16 -12.46 12.63
C GLU A 147 12.96 -12.30 11.34
N TYR A 148 12.57 -11.32 10.52
CA TYR A 148 13.29 -10.99 9.28
C TYR A 148 14.75 -10.64 9.56
N ASN A 149 15.01 -9.75 10.52
CA ASN A 149 16.37 -9.33 10.85
C ASN A 149 17.19 -10.47 11.47
N TYR A 150 16.59 -11.33 12.31
CA TYR A 150 17.28 -12.50 12.85
C TYR A 150 17.68 -13.46 11.74
N SER A 151 16.74 -13.80 10.85
CA SER A 151 17.00 -14.69 9.72
C SER A 151 18.05 -14.11 8.76
N MET A 152 18.02 -12.79 8.52
CA MET A 152 19.00 -12.09 7.70
C MET A 152 20.40 -12.14 8.34
N LEU A 153 20.51 -11.89 9.65
CA LEU A 153 21.79 -11.96 10.38
C LEU A 153 22.39 -13.36 10.36
N GLU A 154 21.58 -14.40 10.60
CA GLU A 154 22.02 -15.79 10.58
C GLU A 154 22.48 -16.23 9.18
N LYS A 155 21.83 -15.73 8.12
CA LYS A 155 22.13 -16.10 6.73
C LYS A 155 23.30 -15.33 6.14
N GLU A 156 23.33 -14.01 6.31
CA GLU A 156 24.30 -13.12 5.66
C GLU A 156 25.54 -12.86 6.52
N TYR A 157 25.43 -12.96 7.85
CA TYR A 157 26.51 -12.66 8.80
C TYR A 157 26.72 -13.79 9.84
N PRO A 158 26.92 -15.06 9.41
CA PRO A 158 27.02 -16.22 10.31
C PRO A 158 28.27 -16.19 11.21
N ASP A 159 29.29 -15.41 10.85
CA ASP A 159 30.51 -15.19 11.63
C ASP A 159 30.30 -14.21 12.80
N LYS A 160 29.20 -13.46 12.82
CA LYS A 160 28.96 -12.37 13.77
C LYS A 160 27.95 -12.77 14.84
N LYS A 161 28.26 -12.42 16.09
CA LYS A 161 27.32 -12.58 17.21
C LYS A 161 26.42 -11.37 17.30
N TYR A 162 25.09 -11.57 17.29
CA TYR A 162 24.15 -10.47 17.47
C TYR A 162 23.50 -10.48 18.86
N TYR A 163 23.27 -9.29 19.40
CA TYR A 163 22.59 -9.05 20.67
C TYR A 163 21.49 -8.02 20.43
N ILE A 164 20.32 -8.51 20.01
CA ILE A 164 19.17 -7.68 19.66
C ILE A 164 17.93 -8.30 20.31
N PRO A 165 17.40 -7.71 21.41
CA PRO A 165 16.19 -8.22 22.04
C PRO A 165 14.99 -8.10 21.08
N TYR A 166 14.01 -8.99 21.18
CA TYR A 166 12.75 -8.81 20.45
C TYR A 166 11.91 -7.72 21.12
N THR A 167 11.02 -7.10 20.36
CA THR A 167 10.27 -5.90 20.78
C THR A 167 9.51 -6.05 22.12
N MET A 168 9.05 -7.25 22.47
CA MET A 168 8.28 -7.49 23.70
C MET A 168 9.14 -7.90 24.90
N TYR A 169 10.45 -8.11 24.72
CA TYR A 169 11.33 -8.71 25.72
C TYR A 169 11.31 -7.98 27.08
N GLU A 170 11.43 -6.65 27.08
CA GLU A 170 11.39 -5.87 28.33
C GLU A 170 9.99 -5.84 28.94
N LYS A 171 8.96 -5.75 28.11
CA LYS A 171 7.56 -5.69 28.53
C LYS A 171 7.15 -6.97 29.25
N GLU A 172 7.60 -8.12 28.75
CA GLU A 172 7.36 -9.43 29.32
C GLU A 172 8.02 -9.63 30.69
N LYS A 173 9.10 -8.89 30.98
CA LYS A 173 9.75 -8.91 32.31
C LYS A 173 8.96 -8.17 33.38
N THR A 174 8.02 -7.29 33.01
CA THR A 174 7.27 -6.47 33.97
C THR A 174 6.29 -7.30 34.80
N ARG A 175 6.15 -6.95 36.09
CA ARG A 175 5.21 -7.65 37.01
C ARG A 175 3.77 -7.64 36.49
N LYS A 176 3.35 -6.54 35.87
CA LYS A 176 2.01 -6.39 35.28
C LYS A 176 1.77 -7.43 34.18
N TYR A 177 2.76 -7.62 33.30
CA TYR A 177 2.64 -8.58 32.21
C TYR A 177 2.65 -10.03 32.72
N LYS A 178 3.53 -10.34 33.67
CA LYS A 178 3.64 -11.69 34.25
C LYS A 178 2.40 -12.12 35.04
N ASN A 179 1.71 -11.17 35.67
CA ASN A 179 0.53 -11.44 36.49
C ASN A 179 -0.78 -11.30 35.71
N ASP A 180 -0.74 -11.07 34.39
CA ASP A 180 -1.91 -10.94 33.55
C ASP A 180 -2.43 -12.33 33.11
N PRO A 181 -3.61 -12.76 33.58
CA PRO A 181 -4.14 -14.09 33.29
C PRO A 181 -4.55 -14.30 31.83
N THR A 182 -4.60 -13.23 31.03
CA THR A 182 -4.94 -13.30 29.59
C THR A 182 -3.71 -13.53 28.70
N LYS A 183 -2.50 -13.44 29.26
CA LYS A 183 -1.26 -13.70 28.53
C LYS A 183 -0.88 -15.17 28.71
N LEU A 184 -1.04 -15.93 27.62
CA LEU A 184 -0.57 -17.32 27.49
C LEU A 184 0.97 -17.33 27.39
N ALA A 185 1.63 -17.01 28.50
CA ALA A 185 3.05 -17.25 28.76
C ALA A 185 3.34 -16.95 30.24
N ASN A 186 3.02 -17.91 31.10
CA ASN A 186 3.89 -18.47 32.14
C ASN A 186 3.21 -19.71 32.72
#